data_AF-Q2FL60-F1
#
_entry.id   AF-Q2FL60-F1
#
_cell.length_a   1.000
_cell.length_b   1.000
_cell.length_c   1.000
_cell.angle_alpha   90.00
_cell.angle_beta   90.00
_cell.angle_gamma   90.00
#
_symmetry.space_group_name_H-M   'P 1'
#
loop_
_entity.id
_entity.type
_entity.pdbx_description
1 polymer ?
#
loop_
_entity_poly.entity_id
_entity_poly.type
_entity_poly.pdbx_seq_one_letter_code
_entity_poly.pdbx_strand_id
1 'polypeptide(L)'
;MTFIVTSERDKPPIRYEKVGRLRPGEEGMIDVITDGNGVIRSIPTGDLILMLNGLTVPGLKLSESGNRIIISDEYAVLVTQVRGIIRDWPRKKAALFLMEERD
;
A
#
# COMPACT_ATOMS: atom_id res chain seq x y z
N MET A 1 13.16 -12.12 -34.59
CA MET A 1 13.68 -11.30 -33.46
C MET A 1 13.66 -12.19 -32.25
N THR A 2 14.83 -12.48 -31.67
CA THR A 2 14.98 -13.51 -30.63
C THR A 2 15.37 -12.81 -29.33
N PHE A 3 14.53 -12.90 -28.30
CA PHE A 3 14.88 -12.42 -26.96
C PHE A 3 15.39 -13.60 -26.14
N ILE A 4 16.45 -13.34 -25.37
CA ILE A 4 17.01 -14.29 -24.41
C ILE A 4 16.45 -13.89 -23.04
N VAL A 5 15.70 -14.79 -22.42
CA VAL A 5 15.26 -14.64 -21.04
C VAL A 5 16.48 -14.90 -20.15
N THR A 6 16.96 -13.86 -19.45
CA THR A 6 18.16 -13.93 -18.62
C THR A 6 17.88 -14.29 -17.17
N SER A 7 16.61 -14.23 -16.75
CA SER A 7 16.15 -14.60 -15.42
C SER A 7 14.65 -14.82 -15.44
N GLU A 8 14.21 -15.95 -14.90
CA GLU A 8 12.80 -16.25 -14.68
C GLU A 8 12.62 -16.39 -13.16
N ARG A 9 11.63 -15.68 -12.60
CA ARG A 9 11.35 -15.73 -11.16
C ARG A 9 10.11 -16.58 -10.96
N ASP A 10 10.31 -17.75 -10.36
CA ASP A 10 9.25 -18.68 -10.05
C ASP A 10 8.50 -18.19 -8.80
N LYS A 11 7.66 -17.17 -8.97
CA LYS A 11 6.70 -16.71 -7.96
C LYS A 11 5.31 -16.67 -8.60
N PRO A 12 4.27 -17.17 -7.91
CA PRO A 12 2.91 -17.11 -8.43
C PRO A 12 2.54 -15.65 -8.76
N PRO A 13 1.82 -15.42 -9.87
CA PRO A 13 1.46 -14.07 -10.27
C PRO A 13 0.47 -13.48 -9.25
N ILE A 14 0.92 -12.48 -8.49
CA ILE A 14 0.05 -11.76 -7.54
C ILE A 14 -0.92 -10.89 -8.33
N ARG A 15 -2.23 -11.12 -8.16
CA ARG A 15 -3.28 -10.25 -8.68
C ARG A 15 -3.59 -9.15 -7.67
N TYR A 16 -3.71 -7.92 -8.18
CA TYR A 16 -4.09 -6.76 -7.39
C TYR A 16 -5.49 -6.32 -7.79
N GLU A 17 -6.42 -6.36 -6.84
CA GLU A 17 -7.79 -5.86 -7.05
C GLU A 17 -8.04 -4.65 -6.16
N LYS A 18 -8.57 -3.56 -6.74
CA LYS A 18 -8.89 -2.37 -5.94
C LYS A 18 -10.16 -2.64 -5.13
N VAL A 19 -10.02 -2.68 -3.82
CA VAL A 19 -11.10 -3.01 -2.86
C VAL A 19 -11.43 -1.86 -1.91
N GLY A 20 -10.79 -0.71 -2.08
CA GLY A 20 -11.08 0.44 -1.24
C GLY A 20 -10.11 1.60 -1.42
N ARG A 21 -9.89 2.34 -0.33
CA ARG A 21 -9.09 3.56 -0.33
C ARG A 21 -8.50 3.91 1.03
N LEU A 22 -7.39 4.63 1.00
CA LEU A 22 -6.92 5.42 2.14
C LEU A 22 -7.44 6.84 2.00
N ARG A 23 -7.86 7.43 3.12
CA ARG A 23 -8.21 8.85 3.20
C ARG A 23 -7.61 9.49 4.46
N PRO A 24 -7.43 10.82 4.44
CA PRO A 24 -7.24 11.61 5.65
C PRO A 24 -8.37 11.37 6.65
N GLY A 25 -8.01 10.95 7.86
CA GLY A 25 -8.86 10.85 9.03
C GLY A 25 -8.58 11.99 10.02
N GLU A 26 -9.05 11.83 11.25
CA GLU A 26 -8.87 12.83 12.31
C GLU A 26 -7.50 12.74 12.99
N GLU A 27 -7.07 13.82 13.65
CA GLU A 27 -5.86 13.85 14.49
C GLU A 27 -4.56 13.36 13.80
N GLY A 28 -4.45 13.54 12.49
CA GLY A 28 -3.27 13.10 11.72
C GLY A 28 -3.24 11.60 11.42
N MET A 29 -4.37 10.91 11.56
CA MET A 29 -4.53 9.51 11.20
C MET A 29 -4.96 9.35 9.74
N ILE A 30 -4.45 8.34 9.06
CA ILE A 30 -4.92 7.91 7.75
C ILE A 30 -5.83 6.69 7.93
N ASP A 31 -7.10 6.85 7.56
CA ASP A 31 -8.08 5.77 7.58
C ASP A 31 -7.89 4.85 6.38
N VAL A 32 -7.83 3.57 6.64
CA VAL A 32 -7.87 2.48 5.66
C VAL A 32 -9.32 2.00 5.57
N ILE A 33 -9.92 2.17 4.40
CA ILE A 33 -11.32 1.88 4.15
C ILE A 33 -11.43 0.82 3.06
N THR A 34 -12.18 -0.24 3.34
CA THR A 34 -12.63 -1.19 2.32
C THR A 34 -14.05 -0.86 1.90
N ASP A 35 -14.34 -0.97 0.61
CA ASP A 35 -15.68 -0.80 0.09
C ASP A 35 -16.58 -1.91 0.67
N GLY A 36 -17.70 -1.53 1.30
CA GLY A 36 -18.63 -2.45 1.97
C GLY A 36 -18.46 -2.59 3.48
N ASN A 37 -17.23 -2.52 4.03
CA ASN A 37 -16.99 -2.69 5.48
C ASN A 37 -16.62 -1.40 6.23
N GLY A 38 -16.42 -0.29 5.53
CA GLY A 38 -16.05 0.97 6.17
C GLY A 38 -14.58 1.01 6.59
N VAL A 39 -14.29 1.73 7.69
CA VAL A 39 -12.91 1.88 8.21
C VAL A 39 -12.51 0.59 8.91
N ILE A 40 -11.47 -0.07 8.41
CA ILE A 40 -10.94 -1.32 8.96
C ILE A 40 -9.69 -1.12 9.81
N ARG A 41 -9.00 0.00 9.62
CA ARG A 41 -7.79 0.37 10.36
C ARG A 41 -7.54 1.87 10.21
N SER A 42 -6.92 2.49 11.21
CA SER A 42 -6.35 3.83 11.08
C SER A 42 -4.86 3.78 11.39
N ILE A 43 -4.05 4.50 10.61
CA ILE A 43 -2.59 4.49 10.68
C ILE A 43 -2.11 5.90 10.96
N PRO A 44 -1.26 6.14 11.97
CA PRO A 44 -0.66 7.45 12.18
C PRO A 44 0.12 7.89 10.94
N THR A 45 -0.04 9.16 10.52
CA THR A 45 0.75 9.67 9.39
C THR A 45 2.26 9.60 9.68
N GLY A 46 2.65 9.77 10.95
CA GLY A 46 4.03 9.63 11.42
C GLY A 46 4.62 8.25 11.11
N ASP A 47 3.88 7.17 11.33
CA ASP A 47 4.29 5.79 11.04
C ASP A 47 4.59 5.59 9.56
N LEU A 48 3.74 6.13 8.69
CA LEU A 48 3.95 6.09 7.24
C LEU A 48 5.17 6.92 6.82
N ILE A 49 5.41 8.07 7.45
CA ILE A 49 6.61 8.88 7.20
C ILE A 49 7.87 8.13 7.63
N LEU A 50 7.90 7.54 8.83
CA LEU A 50 9.04 6.77 9.32
C LEU A 50 9.37 5.62 8.37
N MET A 51 8.36 4.85 7.97
CA MET A 51 8.56 3.73 7.06
C MET A 51 8.98 4.15 5.64
N LEU A 52 8.42 5.25 5.11
CA LEU A 52 8.87 5.82 3.83
C LEU A 52 10.32 6.34 3.86
N ASN A 53 10.89 6.54 5.04
CA ASN A 53 12.29 6.88 5.27
C ASN A 53 13.16 5.67 5.69
N GLY A 54 12.65 4.45 5.52
CA GLY A 54 13.41 3.22 5.74
C GLY A 54 13.43 2.72 7.19
N LEU A 55 12.64 3.31 8.08
CA LEU A 55 12.51 2.82 9.45
C LEU A 55 11.48 1.70 9.52
N THR A 56 11.74 0.69 10.36
CA THR A 56 10.79 -0.40 10.57
C THR A 56 9.65 0.08 11.46
N VAL A 57 8.41 -0.14 11.02
CA VAL A 57 7.21 0.17 11.80
C VAL A 57 6.34 -1.09 11.90
N PRO A 58 5.92 -1.49 13.12
CA PRO A 58 5.08 -2.68 13.28
C PRO A 58 3.80 -2.66 12.44
N GLY A 59 3.52 -3.78 11.78
CA GLY A 59 2.31 -3.93 10.95
C GLY A 59 2.31 -3.10 9.67
N LEU A 60 3.46 -2.61 9.22
CA LEU A 60 3.66 -1.99 7.91
C LEU A 60 4.95 -2.52 7.28
N LYS A 61 4.92 -2.87 6.00
CA LYS A 61 6.11 -3.31 5.26
C LYS A 61 6.19 -2.61 3.91
N LEU A 62 7.40 -2.32 3.44
CA LEU A 62 7.62 -1.88 2.07
C LEU A 62 7.79 -3.13 1.18
N SER A 63 7.27 -3.11 -0.04
CA SER A 63 7.56 -4.18 -1.01
C SER A 63 9.05 -4.20 -1.38
N GLU A 64 9.55 -5.33 -1.87
CA GLU A 64 10.94 -5.47 -2.34
C GLU A 64 11.33 -4.38 -3.36
N SER A 65 10.40 -4.00 -4.25
CA SER A 65 10.58 -2.95 -5.26
C SER A 65 10.40 -1.53 -4.73
N GLY A 66 10.05 -1.35 -3.46
CA GLY A 66 9.90 -0.05 -2.80
C GLY A 66 8.72 0.81 -3.28
N ASN A 67 7.87 0.27 -4.16
CA ASN A 67 6.77 1.01 -4.79
C ASN A 67 5.41 0.80 -4.10
N ARG A 68 5.32 -0.16 -3.19
CA ARG A 68 4.09 -0.50 -2.46
C ARG A 68 4.36 -0.53 -0.96
N ILE A 69 3.35 -0.12 -0.21
CA ILE A 69 3.26 -0.33 1.23
C ILE A 69 2.25 -1.44 1.45
N ILE A 70 2.68 -2.46 2.17
CA ILE A 70 1.88 -3.59 2.63
C ILE A 70 1.37 -3.20 4.02
N ILE A 71 0.06 -3.02 4.14
CA ILE A 71 -0.62 -2.59 5.37
C ILE A 71 -1.06 -3.79 6.20
N SER A 72 -1.36 -4.91 5.57
CA SER A 72 -1.61 -6.21 6.20
C SER A 72 -1.08 -7.29 5.26
N ASP A 73 -1.15 -8.56 5.64
CA ASP A 73 -0.72 -9.66 4.77
C ASP A 73 -1.50 -9.71 3.43
N GLU A 74 -2.66 -9.06 3.36
CA GLU A 74 -3.56 -9.06 2.20
C GLU A 74 -3.66 -7.71 1.49
N TYR A 75 -3.39 -6.59 2.17
CA TYR A 75 -3.63 -5.26 1.60
C TYR A 75 -2.37 -4.47 1.27
N ALA A 76 -2.37 -3.86 0.08
CA ALA A 76 -1.30 -2.98 -0.38
C ALA A 76 -1.81 -1.64 -0.92
N VAL A 77 -0.93 -0.64 -0.85
CA VAL A 77 -1.17 0.71 -1.41
C VAL A 77 0.08 1.19 -2.14
N LEU A 78 -0.10 2.10 -3.10
CA LEU A 78 1.03 2.67 -3.85
C LEU A 78 1.73 3.77 -3.04
N VAL A 79 3.06 3.68 -2.94
CA VAL A 79 3.91 4.67 -2.26
C VAL A 79 3.69 6.07 -2.83
N THR A 80 3.56 6.20 -4.14
CA THR A 80 3.33 7.49 -4.82
C THR A 80 2.02 8.16 -4.38
N GLN A 81 0.96 7.37 -4.18
CA GLN A 81 -0.33 7.89 -3.74
C GLN A 81 -0.28 8.28 -2.25
N VAL A 82 0.35 7.46 -1.41
CA VAL A 82 0.52 7.78 0.03
C VAL A 82 1.35 9.05 0.20
N ARG A 83 2.45 9.21 -0.54
CA ARG A 83 3.21 10.48 -0.57
C ARG A 83 2.34 11.65 -1.01
N GLY A 84 1.44 11.43 -1.97
CA GLY A 84 0.45 12.43 -2.39
C GLY A 84 -0.51 12.82 -1.27
N ILE A 85 -1.00 11.87 -0.48
CA ILE A 85 -1.83 12.14 0.71
C ILE A 85 -1.06 13.03 1.70
N ILE A 86 0.16 12.63 2.06
CA ILE A 86 0.98 13.34 3.05
C ILE A 86 1.28 14.77 2.60
N ARG A 87 1.69 14.93 1.34
CA ARG A 87 2.07 16.24 0.80
C ARG A 87 0.89 17.18 0.64
N ASP A 88 -0.23 16.67 0.13
CA ASP A 88 -1.39 17.49 -0.27
C ASP A 88 -2.56 17.29 0.72
N TRP A 89 -2.24 17.02 1.98
CA TRP A 89 -3.21 16.79 3.07
C TRP A 89 -4.16 17.99 3.25
N PRO A 90 -5.46 17.78 3.55
CA PRO A 90 -6.23 16.52 3.61
C PRO A 90 -6.99 16.22 2.30
N ARG A 91 -6.46 16.60 1.13
CA ARG A 91 -7.25 16.63 -0.12
C ARG A 91 -7.19 15.34 -0.94
N LYS A 92 -6.09 14.58 -0.82
CA LYS A 92 -5.85 13.39 -1.63
C LYS A 92 -6.26 12.10 -0.94
N LYS A 93 -6.42 11.06 -1.76
CA LYS A 93 -6.75 9.69 -1.37
C LYS A 93 -5.81 8.73 -2.11
N ALA A 94 -5.66 7.51 -1.61
CA ALA A 94 -4.93 6.43 -2.28
C ALA A 94 -5.85 5.24 -2.49
N ALA A 95 -5.58 4.43 -3.51
CA ALA A 95 -6.32 3.19 -3.72
C ALA A 95 -5.76 2.10 -2.79
N LEU A 96 -6.67 1.33 -2.19
CA LEU A 96 -6.36 0.11 -1.44
C LEU A 96 -6.53 -1.09 -2.36
N PHE A 97 -5.53 -1.96 -2.41
CA PHE A 97 -5.52 -3.15 -3.24
C PHE A 97 -5.47 -4.41 -2.37
N LEU A 98 -6.31 -5.38 -2.69
CA LEU A 98 -6.20 -6.75 -2.19
C LEU A 98 -5.15 -7.49 -3.02
N MET A 99 -4.28 -8.23 -2.36
CA MET A 99 -3.25 -9.08 -2.94
C MET A 99 -3.74 -10.52 -2.88
N GLU A 100 -4.03 -11.10 -4.05
CA GLU A 100 -4.37 -12.52 -4.16
C GLU A 100 -3.23 -13.25 -4.86
N GLU A 101 -2.70 -14.30 -4.23
CA GLU A 101 -1.84 -15.26 -4.92
C GLU A 101 -2.72 -16.11 -5.86
N ARG A 102 -2.34 -16.22 -7.12
CA ARG A 102 -2.95 -17.19 -8.04
C ARG A 102 -2.20 -18.52 -7.94
N ASP A 103 -2.96 -19.58 -7.67
CA ASP A 103 -2.55 -20.96 -7.91
C ASP A 103 -2.26 -21.24 -9.39
#